data_AF-G9KVX5-F1
#
_entry.id   AF-G9KVX5-F1
#
_cell.length_a   1.000
_cell.length_b   1.000
_cell.length_c   1.000
_cell.angle_alpha   90.00
_cell.angle_beta   90.00
_cell.angle_gamma   90.00
#
_symmetry.space_group_name_H-M   'P 1'
#
loop_
_entity.id
_entity.type
_entity.pdbx_description
1 polymer ?
#
loop_
_entity_poly.entity_id
_entity_poly.type
_entity_poly.pdbx_seq_one_letter_code
_entity_poly.pdbx_strand_id
1 'polypeptide(L)'
;LVLVLSWGSMGLEAATAVGLSDFCSSPDTYILNLTQEETGLSSDILSYYFLCNQAVSNPFQQRLTLSQRALANIHSQLQGLEREAVPQFPSAQKPLLSLEETLNVTEGNFHQLVALLHCRGLHKDYGAALRGLCEDALEGLLFLLLFSLLSAGALATALCSLPRAWALFPP
;
A
#
# COMPACT_ATOMS: atom_id res chain seq x y z
N LEU A 1 8.79 -20.92 36.33
CA LEU A 1 7.85 -20.69 35.21
C LEU A 1 7.96 -19.27 34.66
N VAL A 2 7.69 -18.22 35.45
CA VAL A 2 7.74 -16.81 35.00
C VAL A 2 9.08 -16.43 34.34
N LEU A 3 10.20 -16.84 34.92
CA LEU A 3 11.52 -16.63 34.32
C LEU A 3 11.65 -17.30 32.94
N VAL A 4 11.21 -18.56 32.81
CA VAL A 4 11.26 -19.28 31.53
C VAL A 4 10.39 -18.60 30.49
N LEU A 5 9.22 -18.11 30.88
CA LEU A 5 8.32 -17.36 29.99
C LEU A 5 8.94 -16.01 29.57
N SER A 6 9.64 -15.29 30.46
CA SER A 6 10.28 -14.02 30.10
C SER A 6 11.43 -14.21 29.11
N TRP A 7 12.29 -15.21 29.34
CA TRP A 7 13.35 -15.55 28.37
C TRP A 7 12.78 -16.09 27.06
N GLY A 8 11.67 -16.83 27.12
CA GLY A 8 10.94 -17.29 25.94
C GLY A 8 10.38 -16.15 25.10
N SER A 9 9.75 -15.15 25.74
CA SER A 9 9.24 -13.94 25.06
C SER A 9 10.36 -13.19 24.35
N MET A 10 11.47 -12.95 25.07
CA MET A 10 12.65 -12.29 24.50
C MET A 10 13.22 -13.05 23.30
N GLY A 11 13.25 -14.39 23.37
CA GLY A 11 13.68 -15.23 22.24
C GLY A 11 12.77 -15.11 21.02
N LEU A 12 11.45 -15.06 21.24
CA LEU A 12 10.49 -14.85 20.16
C LEU A 12 10.64 -13.46 19.53
N GLU A 13 10.77 -12.42 20.34
CA GLU A 13 11.01 -11.04 19.89
C GLU A 13 12.32 -10.92 19.09
N ALA A 14 13.35 -11.67 19.47
CA ALA A 14 14.63 -11.66 18.75
C ALA A 14 14.49 -12.36 17.39
N ALA A 15 13.78 -13.50 17.35
CA ALA A 15 13.52 -14.21 16.11
C ALA A 15 12.68 -13.38 15.13
N THR A 16 11.66 -12.67 15.62
CA THR A 16 10.85 -11.78 14.78
C THR A 16 11.66 -10.58 14.27
N ALA A 17 12.49 -9.96 15.12
CA ALA A 17 13.35 -8.85 14.71
C ALA A 17 14.34 -9.26 13.61
N VAL A 18 14.98 -10.43 13.74
CA VAL A 18 15.91 -10.96 12.72
C VAL A 18 15.17 -11.29 11.43
N GLY A 19 14.04 -12.00 11.52
CA GLY A 19 13.25 -12.35 10.33
C GLY A 19 12.73 -11.13 9.58
N LEU A 20 12.31 -10.10 10.31
CA LEU A 20 11.86 -8.84 9.71
C LEU A 20 13.02 -8.08 9.08
N SER A 21 14.18 -8.04 9.74
CA SER A 21 15.38 -7.39 9.20
C SER A 21 15.85 -8.03 7.90
N ASP A 22 15.83 -9.36 7.82
CA ASP A 22 16.19 -10.10 6.60
C ASP A 22 15.21 -9.80 5.45
N PHE A 23 13.90 -9.83 5.75
CA PHE A 23 12.87 -9.42 4.79
C PHE A 23 13.10 -8.00 4.27
N CYS A 24 13.42 -7.05 5.17
CA CYS A 24 13.65 -5.65 4.81
C CYS A 24 14.91 -5.40 3.98
N SER A 25 15.82 -6.39 3.86
CA SER A 25 16.98 -6.28 2.97
C SER A 25 16.60 -6.36 1.48
N SER A 26 15.52 -7.08 1.13
CA SER A 26 15.08 -7.22 -0.28
C SER A 26 13.57 -7.50 -0.41
N PRO A 27 12.71 -6.60 0.09
CA PRO A 27 11.27 -6.86 0.20
C PRO A 27 10.58 -7.00 -1.16
N ASP A 28 11.06 -6.28 -2.18
CA ASP A 28 10.46 -6.22 -3.51
C ASP A 28 10.46 -7.61 -4.18
N THR A 29 11.60 -8.30 -4.14
CA THR A 29 11.75 -9.59 -4.83
C THR A 29 10.87 -10.66 -4.17
N TYR A 30 10.83 -10.67 -2.84
CA TYR A 30 9.98 -11.60 -2.09
C TYR A 30 8.50 -11.37 -2.39
N ILE A 31 8.02 -10.12 -2.30
CA ILE A 31 6.61 -9.80 -2.50
C ILE A 31 6.19 -10.07 -3.95
N LEU A 32 7.01 -9.68 -4.94
CA LEU A 32 6.71 -9.92 -6.35
C LEU A 32 6.61 -11.41 -6.68
N ASN A 33 7.53 -12.24 -6.15
CA ASN A 33 7.51 -13.68 -6.41
C ASN A 33 6.29 -14.35 -5.74
N LEU A 34 6.02 -14.01 -4.48
CA LEU A 34 4.88 -14.55 -3.74
C LEU A 34 3.54 -14.17 -4.41
N THR A 35 3.39 -12.90 -4.77
CA THR A 35 2.15 -12.43 -5.41
C THR A 35 1.97 -13.00 -6.81
N GLN A 36 3.05 -13.23 -7.56
CA GLN A 36 3.01 -13.92 -8.84
C GLN A 36 2.55 -15.38 -8.68
N GLU A 37 3.01 -16.09 -7.64
CA GLU A 37 2.59 -17.46 -7.34
C GLU A 37 1.10 -17.54 -6.96
N GLU A 38 0.63 -16.63 -6.11
CA GLU A 38 -0.75 -16.61 -5.60
C GLU A 38 -1.77 -16.14 -6.66
N THR A 39 -1.42 -15.13 -7.45
CA THR A 39 -2.37 -14.49 -8.39
C THR A 39 -2.21 -14.95 -9.83
N GLY A 40 -1.07 -15.56 -10.19
CA GLY A 40 -0.73 -15.95 -11.56
C GLY A 40 -0.54 -14.77 -12.53
N LEU A 41 -0.45 -13.54 -12.02
CA LEU A 41 -0.23 -12.34 -12.85
C LEU A 41 1.19 -12.32 -13.42
N SER A 42 1.38 -11.68 -14.58
CA SER A 42 2.70 -11.57 -15.20
C SER A 42 3.61 -10.62 -14.42
N SER A 43 4.90 -10.99 -14.31
CA SER A 43 5.92 -10.24 -13.58
C SER A 43 6.01 -8.75 -14.00
N ASP A 44 5.77 -8.44 -15.27
CA ASP A 44 5.78 -7.06 -15.78
C ASP A 44 4.64 -6.20 -15.22
N ILE A 45 3.44 -6.77 -15.06
CA ILE A 45 2.28 -6.07 -14.50
C ILE A 45 2.52 -5.79 -13.02
N LEU A 46 3.01 -6.80 -12.28
CA LEU A 46 3.35 -6.61 -10.88
C LEU A 46 4.43 -5.54 -10.71
N SER A 47 5.50 -5.62 -11.50
CA SER A 47 6.58 -4.64 -11.48
C SER A 47 6.09 -3.23 -11.79
N TYR A 48 5.16 -3.08 -12.75
CA TYR A 48 4.53 -1.79 -13.04
C TYR A 48 3.82 -1.22 -11.80
N TYR A 49 2.99 -2.02 -11.12
CA TYR A 49 2.19 -1.53 -9.99
C TYR A 49 2.99 -1.34 -8.69
N PHE A 50 3.93 -2.22 -8.39
CA PHE A 50 4.73 -2.16 -7.16
C PHE A 50 5.95 -1.23 -7.27
N LEU A 51 6.65 -1.20 -8.41
CA LEU A 51 7.87 -0.40 -8.59
C LEU A 51 7.61 0.91 -9.33
N CYS A 52 6.48 1.04 -10.03
CA CYS A 52 6.08 2.24 -10.78
C CYS A 52 7.21 2.77 -11.69
N ASN A 53 7.95 1.83 -12.31
CA ASN A 53 9.07 2.15 -13.19
C ASN A 53 8.58 2.78 -14.50
N GLN A 54 9.26 3.85 -14.94
CA GLN A 54 8.94 4.58 -16.17
C GLN A 54 9.18 3.75 -17.44
N ALA A 55 9.97 2.68 -17.36
CA ALA A 55 10.24 1.79 -18.49
C ALA A 55 9.02 0.96 -18.93
N VAL A 56 8.04 0.74 -18.03
CA VAL A 56 6.86 -0.07 -18.30
C VAL A 56 5.63 0.83 -18.42
N SER A 57 4.95 0.78 -19.56
CA SER A 57 3.73 1.56 -19.79
C SER A 57 2.51 0.91 -19.12
N ASN A 58 1.52 1.72 -18.75
CA ASN A 58 0.25 1.22 -18.20
C ASN A 58 -0.37 0.17 -19.15
N PRO A 59 -0.73 -1.05 -18.69
CA PRO A 59 -1.37 -2.07 -19.52
C PRO A 59 -2.69 -1.58 -20.14
N PHE A 60 -3.35 -0.61 -19.51
CA PHE A 60 -4.60 0.00 -20.01
C PHE A 60 -4.38 1.21 -20.90
N GLN A 61 -3.13 1.64 -21.14
CA GLN A 61 -2.80 2.88 -21.87
C GLN A 61 -3.50 2.95 -23.22
N GLN A 62 -3.51 1.85 -23.99
CA GLN A 62 -4.16 1.82 -25.31
C GLN A 62 -5.67 2.06 -25.19
N ARG A 63 -6.33 1.41 -24.24
CA ARG A 63 -7.79 1.53 -24.04
C ARG A 63 -8.14 2.93 -23.53
N LEU A 64 -7.38 3.46 -22.57
CA LEU A 64 -7.54 4.82 -22.06
C LEU A 64 -7.38 5.85 -23.18
N THR A 65 -6.36 5.70 -24.05
CA THR A 65 -6.14 6.60 -25.19
C THR A 65 -7.31 6.56 -26.17
N LEU A 66 -7.87 5.37 -26.46
CA LEU A 66 -9.04 5.24 -27.32
C LEU A 66 -10.29 5.90 -26.71
N SER A 67 -10.54 5.68 -25.43
CA SER A 67 -11.65 6.30 -24.71
C SER A 67 -11.53 7.83 -24.68
N GLN A 68 -10.34 8.36 -24.41
CA GLN A 68 -10.07 9.80 -24.43
C GLN A 68 -10.31 10.41 -25.82
N ARG A 69 -9.85 9.74 -26.88
CA ARG A 69 -10.09 10.18 -28.26
C ARG A 69 -11.58 10.15 -28.62
N ALA A 70 -12.32 9.14 -28.16
CA ALA A 70 -13.76 9.06 -28.39
C ALA A 70 -14.52 10.20 -27.69
N LEU A 71 -14.20 10.50 -26.42
CA LEU A 71 -14.74 11.63 -25.68
C LEU A 71 -14.48 12.97 -26.40
N ALA A 72 -13.24 13.22 -26.81
CA ALA A 72 -12.88 14.44 -27.55
C ALA A 72 -13.63 14.55 -28.88
N ASN A 73 -13.78 13.44 -29.62
CA ASN A 73 -14.55 13.43 -30.85
C ASN A 73 -16.02 13.77 -30.59
N ILE A 74 -16.66 13.16 -29.60
CA ILE A 74 -18.07 13.45 -29.27
C ILE A 74 -18.23 14.92 -28.88
N HIS A 75 -17.31 15.47 -28.08
CA HIS A 75 -17.34 16.89 -27.71
C HIS A 75 -17.29 17.81 -28.94
N SER A 76 -16.38 17.52 -29.89
CA SER A 76 -16.29 18.28 -31.16
C SER A 76 -17.54 18.16 -32.03
N GLN A 77 -18.15 16.97 -32.09
CA GLN A 77 -19.37 16.72 -32.85
C GLN A 77 -20.57 17.43 -32.22
N LEU A 78 -20.66 17.46 -30.88
CA LEU A 78 -21.72 18.14 -30.16
C LEU A 78 -21.68 19.65 -30.41
N GLN A 79 -20.49 20.27 -30.33
CA GLN A 79 -20.30 21.70 -30.64
C GLN A 79 -20.63 22.04 -32.10
N GLY A 80 -20.26 21.16 -33.04
CA GLY A 80 -20.64 21.31 -34.45
C GLY A 80 -22.16 21.23 -34.65
N LEU A 81 -22.81 20.26 -34.00
CA LEU A 81 -24.25 20.07 -34.06
C LEU A 81 -25.00 21.24 -33.43
N GLU A 82 -24.51 21.79 -32.32
CA GLU A 82 -25.08 22.99 -31.70
C GLU A 82 -25.03 24.19 -32.65
N ARG A 83 -23.87 24.46 -33.26
CA ARG A 83 -23.69 25.58 -34.20
C ARG A 83 -24.62 25.49 -35.41
N GLU A 84 -24.82 24.29 -35.97
CA GLU A 84 -25.55 24.11 -37.21
C GLU A 84 -27.06 23.90 -37.01
N ALA A 85 -27.46 23.20 -35.93
CA ALA A 85 -28.84 22.79 -35.71
C ALA A 85 -29.64 23.78 -34.85
N VAL A 86 -29.03 24.44 -33.85
CA VAL A 86 -29.75 25.39 -32.97
C VAL A 86 -30.37 26.58 -33.74
N PRO A 87 -29.70 27.19 -34.74
CA PRO A 87 -30.31 28.26 -35.53
C PRO A 87 -31.54 27.83 -36.33
N GLN A 88 -31.59 26.57 -36.74
CA GLN A 88 -32.66 26.02 -37.59
C GLN A 88 -33.77 25.34 -36.76
N PHE A 89 -33.42 24.74 -35.62
CA PHE A 89 -34.30 23.99 -34.74
C PHE A 89 -34.04 24.36 -33.27
N PRO A 90 -34.62 25.46 -32.77
CA PRO A 90 -34.38 25.93 -31.39
C PRO A 90 -34.83 24.92 -30.33
N SER A 91 -35.76 24.02 -30.65
CA SER A 91 -36.20 22.91 -29.77
C SER A 91 -35.09 21.88 -29.48
N ALA A 92 -34.03 21.83 -30.30
CA ALA A 92 -32.90 20.90 -30.11
C ALA A 92 -31.90 21.36 -29.04
N GLN A 93 -32.01 22.59 -28.53
CA GLN A 93 -31.08 23.13 -27.53
C GLN A 93 -31.14 22.37 -26.19
N LYS A 94 -32.34 22.04 -25.70
CA LYS A 94 -32.50 21.29 -24.43
C LYS A 94 -31.82 19.91 -24.44
N PRO A 95 -32.04 19.04 -25.47
CA PRO A 95 -31.34 17.76 -25.53
C PRO A 95 -29.83 17.91 -25.72
N LEU A 96 -29.35 18.94 -26.42
CA LEU A 96 -27.91 19.21 -26.56
C LEU A 96 -27.26 19.58 -25.22
N LEU A 97 -27.87 20.46 -24.43
CA LEU A 97 -27.38 20.82 -23.09
C LEU A 97 -27.35 19.61 -22.15
N SER A 98 -28.36 18.74 -22.21
CA SER A 98 -28.37 17.49 -21.41
C SER A 98 -27.26 16.53 -21.82
N LEU A 99 -26.92 16.45 -23.11
CA LEU A 99 -25.79 15.67 -23.59
C LEU A 99 -24.44 16.25 -23.15
N GLU A 100 -24.31 17.59 -23.16
CA GLU A 100 -23.12 18.27 -22.66
C GLU A 100 -22.91 18.01 -21.15
N GLU A 101 -23.97 18.11 -20.35
CA GLU A 101 -23.94 17.77 -18.93
C GLU A 101 -23.50 16.32 -18.71
N THR A 102 -24.08 15.38 -19.46
CA THR A 102 -23.72 13.95 -19.38
C THR A 102 -22.26 13.71 -19.77
N LEU A 103 -21.77 14.41 -20.80
CA LEU A 103 -20.37 14.33 -21.23
C LEU A 103 -19.41 14.86 -20.18
N ASN A 104 -19.76 15.99 -19.53
CA ASN A 104 -18.95 16.58 -18.47
C ASN A 104 -18.85 15.62 -17.25
N VAL A 105 -19.96 14.98 -16.87
CA VAL A 105 -19.97 13.92 -15.84
C VAL A 105 -19.12 12.72 -16.27
N THR A 106 -19.22 12.30 -17.53
CA THR A 106 -18.47 11.16 -18.08
C THR A 106 -16.96 11.45 -18.10
N GLU A 107 -16.55 12.66 -18.48
CA GLU A 107 -15.16 13.12 -18.47
C GLU A 107 -14.60 13.14 -17.03
N GLY A 108 -15.36 13.67 -16.07
CA GLY A 108 -14.99 13.63 -14.65
C GLY A 108 -14.78 12.20 -14.14
N ASN A 109 -15.72 11.29 -14.43
CA ASN A 109 -15.61 9.87 -14.06
C ASN A 109 -14.43 9.18 -14.75
N PHE A 110 -14.15 9.53 -16.01
CA PHE A 110 -13.02 8.99 -16.76
C PHE A 110 -11.68 9.42 -16.13
N HIS A 111 -11.53 10.69 -15.75
CA HIS A 111 -10.34 11.17 -15.05
C HIS A 111 -10.11 10.44 -13.73
N GLN A 112 -11.18 10.20 -12.95
CA GLN A 112 -11.08 9.44 -11.71
C GLN A 112 -10.68 7.98 -11.96
N LEU A 113 -11.25 7.33 -12.98
CA LEU A 113 -10.86 5.98 -13.38
C LEU A 113 -9.40 5.90 -13.82
N VAL A 114 -8.93 6.87 -14.62
CA VAL A 114 -7.52 6.96 -15.02
C VAL A 114 -6.62 7.03 -13.80
N ALA A 115 -6.95 7.84 -12.80
CA ALA A 115 -6.17 7.96 -11.58
C ALA A 115 -6.10 6.64 -10.78
N LEU A 116 -7.21 5.89 -10.71
CA LEU A 116 -7.25 4.59 -10.03
C LEU A 116 -6.44 3.50 -10.75
N LEU A 117 -6.35 3.57 -12.08
CA LEU A 117 -5.60 2.60 -12.89
C LEU A 117 -4.08 2.88 -12.94
N HIS A 118 -3.61 3.99 -12.38
CA HIS A 118 -2.19 4.32 -12.32
C HIS A 118 -1.46 3.59 -11.19
N CYS A 119 -0.21 3.19 -11.43
CA CYS A 119 0.64 2.54 -10.42
C CYS A 119 0.85 3.37 -9.15
N ARG A 120 0.75 4.69 -9.24
CA ARG A 120 1.09 5.62 -8.16
C ARG A 120 0.29 5.38 -6.87
N GLY A 121 -0.98 4.99 -6.97
CA GLY A 121 -1.80 4.68 -5.81
C GLY A 121 -1.24 3.48 -5.05
N LEU A 122 -1.15 2.34 -5.74
CA LEU A 122 -0.66 1.10 -5.13
C LEU A 122 0.79 1.21 -4.67
N HIS A 123 1.66 1.82 -5.47
CA HIS A 123 3.06 2.03 -5.09
C HIS A 123 3.20 2.87 -3.82
N LYS A 124 2.33 3.88 -3.63
CA LYS A 124 2.31 4.68 -2.40
C LYS A 124 1.91 3.83 -1.20
N ASP A 125 0.86 3.04 -1.32
CA ASP A 125 0.38 2.17 -0.24
C ASP A 125 1.41 1.08 0.10
N TYR A 126 2.02 0.49 -0.93
CA TYR A 126 3.13 -0.45 -0.81
C TYR A 126 4.33 0.15 -0.07
N GLY A 127 4.81 1.31 -0.52
CA GLY A 127 5.94 2.00 0.12
C GLY A 127 5.63 2.46 1.54
N ALA A 128 4.38 2.84 1.84
CA ALA A 128 3.95 3.17 3.19
C ALA A 128 3.94 1.93 4.11
N ALA A 129 3.44 0.79 3.61
CA ALA A 129 3.46 -0.47 4.34
C ALA A 129 4.89 -0.96 4.62
N LEU A 130 5.77 -0.91 3.61
CA LEU A 130 7.17 -1.26 3.79
C LEU A 130 7.88 -0.36 4.78
N ARG A 131 7.65 0.96 4.71
CA ARG A 131 8.23 1.89 5.68
C ARG A 131 7.74 1.59 7.10
N GLY A 132 6.43 1.39 7.28
CA GLY A 132 5.88 1.04 8.58
C GLY A 132 6.41 -0.27 9.14
N LEU A 133 6.70 -1.24 8.29
CA LEU A 133 7.24 -2.53 8.72
C LEU A 133 8.75 -2.49 8.99
N CYS A 134 9.52 -1.87 8.10
CA CYS A 134 10.98 -1.91 8.14
C CYS A 134 11.62 -0.81 8.97
N GLU A 135 10.94 0.32 9.16
CA GLU A 135 11.39 1.41 10.03
C GLU A 135 10.64 1.32 11.36
N ASP A 136 9.34 1.63 11.37
CA ASP A 136 8.58 1.82 12.62
C ASP A 136 8.45 0.53 13.45
N ALA A 137 8.09 -0.60 12.82
CA ALA A 137 7.90 -1.86 13.54
C ALA A 137 9.22 -2.47 14.01
N LEU A 138 10.29 -2.33 13.22
CA LEU A 138 11.61 -2.81 13.61
C LEU A 138 12.18 -2.00 14.78
N GLU A 139 12.01 -0.68 14.79
CA GLU A 139 12.34 0.18 15.93
C GLU A 139 11.53 -0.21 17.18
N GLY A 140 10.23 -0.44 17.04
CA GLY A 140 9.38 -0.93 18.12
C GLY A 140 9.85 -2.28 18.69
N LEU A 141 10.22 -3.23 17.83
CA LEU A 141 10.77 -4.53 18.23
C LEU A 141 12.10 -4.40 19.00
N LEU A 142 12.96 -3.47 18.58
CA LEU A 142 14.21 -3.19 19.28
C LEU A 142 13.94 -2.68 20.71
N PHE A 143 13.00 -1.75 20.88
CA PHE A 143 12.62 -1.30 22.21
C PHE A 143 12.01 -2.41 23.06
N LEU A 144 11.11 -3.22 22.51
CA LEU A 144 10.51 -4.36 23.20
C LEU A 144 11.60 -5.34 23.69
N LEU A 145 12.56 -5.69 22.83
CA LEU A 145 13.68 -6.55 23.18
C LEU A 145 14.50 -6.02 24.35
N LEU A 146 14.81 -4.72 24.35
CA LEU A 146 15.56 -4.09 25.44
C LEU A 146 14.80 -4.16 26.77
N PHE A 147 13.50 -3.87 26.77
CA PHE A 147 12.67 -3.96 27.98
C PHE A 147 12.47 -5.40 28.45
N SER A 148 12.30 -6.35 27.54
CA SER A 148 12.21 -7.79 27.85
C SER A 148 13.51 -8.31 28.46
N LEU A 149 14.66 -7.91 27.93
CA LEU A 149 15.96 -8.24 28.51
C LEU A 149 16.13 -7.66 29.92
N LEU A 150 15.78 -6.37 30.10
CA LEU A 150 15.89 -5.69 31.39
C LEU A 150 15.00 -6.33 32.46
N SER A 151 13.76 -6.66 32.09
CA SER A 151 12.79 -7.30 32.98
C SER A 151 13.17 -8.74 33.32
N ALA A 152 13.60 -9.54 32.33
CA ALA A 152 14.11 -10.89 32.57
C ALA A 152 15.35 -10.89 33.47
N GLY A 153 16.26 -9.93 33.25
CA GLY A 153 17.43 -9.70 34.10
C GLY A 153 17.06 -9.33 35.54
N ALA A 154 16.13 -8.40 35.73
CA ALA A 154 15.63 -8.01 37.06
C ALA A 154 14.94 -9.16 37.79
N LEU A 155 14.16 -9.98 37.07
CA LEU A 155 13.53 -11.18 37.64
C LEU A 155 14.58 -12.23 38.04
N ALA A 156 15.62 -12.42 37.22
CA ALA A 156 16.71 -13.33 37.54
C ALA A 156 17.47 -12.86 38.79
N THR A 157 17.83 -11.58 38.89
CA THR A 157 18.54 -11.04 40.06
C THR A 157 17.70 -11.12 41.32
N ALA A 158 16.40 -10.81 41.25
CA ALA A 158 15.48 -10.97 42.38
C ALA A 158 15.43 -12.44 42.85
N LEU A 159 15.17 -13.38 41.94
CA LEU A 159 15.09 -14.80 42.29
C LEU A 159 16.39 -15.38 42.86
N CYS A 160 17.56 -14.89 42.41
CA CYS A 160 18.85 -15.33 42.93
C CYS A 160 19.25 -14.67 44.27
N SER A 161 18.79 -13.44 44.52
CA SER A 161 19.18 -12.66 45.71
C SER A 161 18.23 -12.84 46.90
N LEU A 162 16.92 -12.99 46.67
CA LEU A 162 15.93 -13.16 47.73
C LEU A 162 16.26 -14.35 48.67
N PRO A 163 16.57 -15.56 48.18
CA PRO A 163 16.88 -16.70 49.05
C PRO A 163 18.11 -16.44 49.94
N ARG A 164 19.13 -15.74 49.41
CA ARG A 164 20.35 -15.38 50.15
C ARG A 164 20.09 -14.30 51.19
N ALA A 165 19.24 -13.33 50.88
CA ALA A 165 18.85 -12.29 51.82
C ALA A 165 18.02 -12.86 52.99
N TRP A 166 17.10 -13.78 52.70
CA TRP A 166 16.32 -14.49 53.73
C TRP A 166 17.19 -15.36 54.66
N ALA A 167 18.27 -15.95 54.16
CA ALA A 167 19.20 -16.72 54.99
C ALA A 167 20.05 -15.84 55.94
N LEU A 168 20.24 -14.55 55.62
CA LEU A 168 21.03 -13.62 56.42
C LEU A 168 20.20 -12.91 57.51
N PHE A 169 18.87 -12.92 57.40
CA PHE A 169 17.94 -12.41 58.39
C PHE A 169 16.94 -13.50 58.81
N PRO A 170 17.35 -14.46 59.67
CA PRO A 170 16.39 -15.35 60.30
C PRO A 170 15.47 -14.56 61.26
N PRO A 171 14.20 -15.00 61.46
CA PRO A 171 13.28 -14.38 62.40
C PRO A 171 13.71 -14.55 63.86
#